data_AF-A0A0V1GSC5-F1
#
_entry.id   AF-A0A0V1GSC5-F1
#
_cell.length_a   1.000
_cell.length_b   1.000
_cell.length_c   1.000
_cell.angle_alpha   90.00
_cell.angle_beta   90.00
_cell.angle_gamma   90.00
#
_symmetry.space_group_name_H-M   'P 1'
#
loop_
_entity.id
_entity.type
_entity.pdbx_description
1 polymer ?
#
loop_
_entity_poly.entity_id
_entity_poly.type
_entity_poly.pdbx_seq_one_letter_code
_entity_poly.pdbx_strand_id
1 'polypeptide(L)'
;MFIYDEEASAASAQPSTSGHFPLFKRKKSTMYSDQAKRYQNLPKHRRGLQILVPFRATKAGDEFLLWQSASRHILVFATGSNIRLLAAMRTWGMDGTFKVVPQWYQQLFTIHAFVAGKLVPAVYCLCTGKDIGLAQMIVYQAVHR
;
A
#
# COMPACT_ATOMS: atom_id res chain seq x y z
N MET A 1 -26.34 36.22 -14.83
CA MET A 1 -26.72 34.86 -15.27
C MET A 1 -26.25 33.93 -14.17
N PHE A 2 -26.91 33.86 -13.00
CA PHE A 2 -28.22 33.22 -12.74
C PHE A 2 -28.23 31.85 -13.44
N ILE A 3 -28.33 30.71 -12.76
CA ILE A 3 -29.46 30.34 -11.89
C ILE A 3 -28.99 29.37 -10.78
N TYR A 4 -29.27 29.74 -9.52
CA TYR A 4 -29.57 28.78 -8.45
C TYR A 4 -31.03 28.99 -8.06
N ASP A 5 -31.66 27.87 -7.70
CA ASP A 5 -32.99 27.65 -7.10
C ASP A 5 -34.24 27.94 -7.94
N GLU A 6 -35.04 26.88 -8.17
CA GLU A 6 -36.38 26.71 -7.58
C GLU A 6 -37.07 25.52 -8.25
N GLU A 7 -37.43 24.50 -7.46
CA GLU A 7 -38.75 23.83 -7.50
C GLU A 7 -38.74 22.60 -6.56
N ALA A 8 -39.70 22.64 -5.64
CA ALA A 8 -39.91 21.68 -4.58
C ALA A 8 -41.01 20.67 -4.98
N SER A 9 -41.05 19.55 -4.24
CA SER A 9 -42.22 18.68 -4.08
C SER A 9 -42.69 17.78 -5.23
N ALA A 10 -42.33 16.49 -5.13
CA ALA A 10 -43.32 15.42 -5.06
C ALA A 10 -42.71 14.17 -4.40
N ALA A 11 -43.08 13.92 -3.14
CA ALA A 11 -42.79 12.67 -2.46
C ALA A 11 -43.75 11.58 -2.97
N SER A 12 -43.19 10.50 -3.54
CA SER A 12 -43.82 9.18 -3.54
C SER A 12 -42.83 8.22 -2.89
N ALA A 13 -42.86 8.17 -1.56
CA ALA A 13 -42.11 7.21 -0.78
C ALA A 13 -42.81 5.85 -0.85
N GLN A 14 -42.36 5.00 -1.77
CA GLN A 14 -42.34 3.56 -1.47
C GLN A 14 -41.03 3.32 -0.72
N PRO A 15 -41.05 2.97 0.58
CA PRO A 15 -39.84 2.60 1.27
C PRO A 15 -39.44 1.22 0.75
N SER A 16 -38.66 1.20 -0.34
CA SER A 16 -37.88 0.04 -0.71
C SER A 16 -37.14 -0.40 0.54
N THR A 17 -37.38 -1.63 0.97
CA THR A 17 -36.75 -2.26 2.12
C THR A 17 -35.25 -2.39 1.86
N SER A 18 -34.52 -1.28 1.92
CA SER A 18 -33.08 -1.29 1.95
C SER A 18 -32.71 -1.93 3.28
N GLY A 19 -32.19 -3.15 3.22
CA GLY A 19 -31.78 -3.90 4.41
C GLY A 19 -30.95 -2.99 5.31
N HIS A 20 -31.20 -3.06 6.62
CA HIS A 20 -30.59 -2.17 7.60
C HIS A 20 -29.08 -2.45 7.72
N PHE A 21 -28.30 -1.97 6.76
CA PHE A 21 -26.85 -2.11 6.76
C PHE A 21 -26.26 -1.11 7.74
N PRO A 22 -25.33 -1.53 8.62
CA PRO A 22 -24.67 -0.59 9.49
C PRO A 22 -23.93 0.46 8.67
N LEU A 23 -23.93 1.69 9.19
CA LEU A 23 -23.19 2.82 8.61
C LEU A 23 -21.76 2.40 8.29
N PHE A 24 -21.28 2.79 7.11
CA PHE A 24 -19.93 2.49 6.64
C PHE A 24 -18.85 2.90 7.66
N LYS A 25 -19.03 4.05 8.32
CA LYS A 25 -18.16 4.52 9.42
C LYS A 25 -18.06 3.51 10.56
N ARG A 26 -19.19 2.88 10.93
CA ARG A 26 -19.27 1.87 11.99
C ARG A 26 -18.55 0.58 11.58
N LYS A 27 -18.84 0.07 10.37
CA LYS A 27 -18.13 -1.11 9.82
C LYS A 27 -16.62 -0.89 9.77
N LYS A 28 -16.18 0.27 9.27
CA LYS A 28 -14.76 0.65 9.25
C LYS A 28 -14.14 0.69 10.64
N SER A 29 -14.80 1.35 11.60
CA SER A 29 -14.30 1.48 12.98
C SER A 29 -14.13 0.11 13.65
N THR A 30 -15.11 -0.79 13.51
CA THR A 30 -14.99 -2.16 14.04
C THR A 30 -13.83 -2.92 13.40
N MET A 31 -13.69 -2.86 12.06
CA MET A 31 -12.56 -3.46 11.36
C MET A 31 -11.20 -2.95 11.87
N TYR A 32 -11.02 -1.64 11.96
CA TYR A 32 -9.76 -1.05 12.43
C TYR A 32 -9.49 -1.38 13.90
N SER A 33 -10.53 -1.42 14.75
CA SER A 33 -10.39 -1.79 16.17
C SER A 33 -9.95 -3.24 16.33
N ASP A 34 -10.57 -4.17 15.61
CA ASP A 34 -10.18 -5.59 15.65
C ASP A 34 -8.79 -5.81 15.05
N GLN A 35 -8.43 -5.03 14.03
CA GLN A 35 -7.08 -5.05 13.47
C GLN A 35 -6.02 -4.55 14.47
N ALA A 36 -6.33 -3.48 15.22
CA ALA A 36 -5.45 -2.94 16.26
C ALA A 36 -5.24 -3.89 17.45
N LYS A 37 -6.17 -4.82 17.72
CA LYS A 37 -6.00 -5.88 18.72
C LYS A 37 -5.03 -6.99 18.26
N ARG A 38 -4.99 -7.25 16.95
CA ARG A 38 -4.17 -8.33 16.36
C ARG A 38 -2.72 -7.96 16.15
N TYR A 39 -2.44 -6.69 15.91
CA TYR A 39 -1.11 -6.21 15.58
C TYR A 39 -0.58 -5.29 16.67
N GLN A 40 0.71 -5.39 16.96
CA GLN A 40 1.35 -4.51 17.94
C GLN A 40 1.23 -3.04 17.51
N ASN A 41 1.14 -2.16 18.49
CA ASN A 41 1.21 -0.73 18.24
C ASN A 41 2.54 -0.37 17.58
N LEU A 42 2.44 0.51 16.59
CA LEU A 42 3.57 1.16 15.96
C LEU A 42 4.45 1.82 17.06
N PRO A 43 5.79 1.59 17.10
CA PRO A 43 6.65 2.25 18.06
C PRO A 43 6.54 3.78 18.03
N LYS A 44 6.75 4.43 19.17
CA LYS A 44 6.68 5.90 19.28
C LYS A 44 7.64 6.62 18.33
N HIS A 45 8.75 5.97 17.97
CA HIS A 45 9.77 6.52 17.09
C HIS A 45 10.14 5.55 15.97
N ARG A 46 10.32 6.06 14.74
CA ARG A 46 10.60 5.24 13.54
C ARG A 46 11.85 4.36 13.70
N ARG A 47 12.90 4.84 14.39
CA ARG A 47 14.14 4.08 14.65
C ARG A 47 13.91 2.78 15.45
N GLY A 48 12.83 2.72 16.23
CA GLY A 48 12.45 1.52 16.96
C GLY A 48 11.65 0.51 16.13
N LEU A 49 11.37 0.80 14.85
CA LEU A 49 10.61 -0.10 13.99
C LEU A 49 11.45 -1.35 13.68
N GLN A 50 11.08 -2.46 14.30
CA GLN A 50 11.54 -3.78 13.93
C GLN A 50 10.41 -4.51 13.19
N ILE A 51 10.67 -4.96 11.97
CA ILE A 51 9.72 -5.80 11.25
C ILE A 51 9.67 -7.15 11.94
N LEU A 52 8.50 -7.50 12.47
CA LEU A 52 8.24 -8.79 13.10
C LEU A 52 8.51 -9.92 12.10
N VAL A 53 9.08 -11.02 12.57
CA VAL A 53 9.48 -12.18 11.75
C VAL A 53 8.35 -12.66 10.82
N PRO A 54 7.07 -12.75 11.24
CA PRO A 54 5.98 -13.16 10.35
C PRO A 54 5.75 -12.23 9.15
N PHE A 55 6.22 -10.98 9.19
CA PHE A 55 6.10 -10.01 8.09
C PHE A 55 7.36 -9.96 7.21
N ARG A 56 8.39 -10.73 7.54
CA ARG A 56 9.59 -10.85 6.72
C ARG A 56 9.48 -11.94 5.66
N ALA A 57 8.48 -12.80 5.75
CA ALA A 57 8.26 -13.89 4.82
C ALA A 57 6.84 -13.88 4.23
N THR A 58 6.67 -14.50 3.06
CA THR A 58 5.37 -14.75 2.46
C THR A 58 4.62 -15.84 3.25
N LYS A 59 3.33 -16.02 2.95
CA LYS A 59 2.55 -17.15 3.51
C LYS A 59 3.11 -18.52 3.11
N ALA A 60 3.88 -18.59 2.02
CA ALA A 60 4.54 -19.81 1.56
C ALA A 60 5.91 -20.02 2.22
N GLY A 61 6.37 -19.09 3.05
CA GLY A 61 7.66 -19.17 3.74
C GLY A 61 8.83 -18.53 3.00
N ASP A 62 8.62 -17.97 1.81
CA ASP A 62 9.69 -17.28 1.06
C ASP A 62 10.10 -15.99 1.77
N GLU A 63 11.39 -15.68 1.79
CA GLU A 63 11.87 -14.38 2.22
C GLU A 63 11.24 -13.27 1.37
N PHE A 64 10.71 -12.26 2.04
CA PHE A 64 9.95 -11.16 1.44
C PHE A 64 10.51 -9.79 1.79
N LEU A 65 11.11 -9.59 2.96
CA LEU A 65 11.83 -8.35 3.27
C LEU A 65 13.22 -8.40 2.62
N LEU A 66 13.32 -7.89 1.40
CA LEU A 66 14.55 -7.93 0.59
C LEU A 66 15.65 -7.01 1.14
N TRP A 67 15.29 -5.78 1.53
CA TRP A 67 16.28 -4.80 1.99
C TRP A 67 15.70 -3.76 2.95
N GLN A 68 16.54 -3.28 3.87
CA GLN A 68 16.23 -2.20 4.79
C GLN A 68 17.38 -1.19 4.87
N SER A 69 17.08 0.09 4.71
CA SER A 69 18.02 1.18 4.97
C SER A 69 17.91 1.65 6.41
N ALA A 70 18.99 1.58 7.18
CA ALA A 70 19.02 2.15 8.53
C ALA A 70 18.98 3.69 8.51
N SER A 71 19.73 4.33 7.60
CA SER A 71 19.88 5.79 7.53
C SER A 71 18.68 6.49 6.89
N ARG A 72 18.17 5.93 5.79
CA ARG A 72 17.02 6.50 5.06
C ARG A 72 15.69 5.92 5.55
N HIS A 73 15.72 4.90 6.42
CA HIS A 73 14.53 4.22 6.93
C HIS A 73 13.59 3.70 5.84
N ILE A 74 14.15 3.17 4.76
CA ILE A 74 13.39 2.56 3.65
C ILE A 74 13.28 1.07 3.88
N LEU A 75 12.12 0.51 3.55
CA LEU A 75 11.92 -0.94 3.50
C LEU A 75 11.58 -1.33 2.08
N VAL A 76 12.23 -2.37 1.56
CA VAL A 76 11.99 -2.94 0.24
C VAL A 76 11.56 -4.39 0.43
N PHE A 77 10.41 -4.73 -0.12
CA PHE A 77 9.83 -6.06 -0.08
C PHE A 77 9.71 -6.64 -1.48
N ALA A 78 10.26 -7.84 -1.66
CA ALA A 78 10.15 -8.66 -2.84
C ALA A 78 10.63 -10.08 -2.50
N THR A 79 10.12 -11.08 -3.22
CA THR A 79 10.72 -12.42 -3.20
C THR A 79 11.83 -12.52 -4.24
N GLY A 80 12.73 -13.48 -4.10
CA GLY A 80 13.71 -13.78 -5.15
C GLY A 80 13.05 -14.07 -6.51
N SER A 81 11.88 -14.71 -6.51
CA SER A 81 11.10 -14.96 -7.74
C SER A 81 10.59 -13.69 -8.41
N ASN A 82 10.16 -12.71 -7.62
CA ASN A 82 9.77 -11.40 -8.15
C ASN A 82 10.95 -10.66 -8.77
N ILE A 83 12.14 -10.75 -8.16
CA ILE A 83 13.35 -10.11 -8.70
C ILE A 83 13.79 -10.78 -10.01
N ARG A 84 13.84 -12.12 -10.06
CA ARG A 84 14.14 -12.84 -11.30
C ARG A 84 13.13 -12.52 -12.41
N LEU A 85 11.85 -12.40 -12.06
CA LEU A 85 10.82 -11.98 -13.00
C LEU A 85 11.14 -10.60 -13.55
N LEU A 86 11.39 -9.60 -12.70
CA LEU A 86 11.74 -8.26 -13.17
C LEU A 86 13.01 -8.26 -14.04
N ALA A 87 14.06 -8.97 -13.62
CA ALA A 87 15.32 -9.06 -14.38
C ALA A 87 15.13 -9.65 -15.79
N ALA A 88 14.17 -10.55 -15.98
CA ALA A 88 13.84 -11.13 -17.28
C ALA A 88 12.98 -10.22 -18.19
N MET A 89 12.39 -9.15 -17.64
CA MET A 89 11.48 -8.28 -18.36
C MET A 89 12.21 -7.11 -19.03
N ARG A 90 11.80 -6.77 -20.26
CA ARG A 90 12.34 -5.61 -21.01
C ARG A 90 11.69 -4.28 -20.61
N THR A 91 10.53 -4.33 -19.98
CA THR A 91 9.74 -3.14 -19.63
C THR A 91 9.09 -3.35 -18.28
N TRP A 92 9.20 -2.33 -17.43
CA TRP A 92 8.61 -2.30 -16.09
C TRP A 92 7.69 -1.09 -15.95
N GLY A 93 6.69 -1.21 -15.08
CA GLY A 93 5.87 -0.09 -14.63
C GLY A 93 6.29 0.34 -13.23
N MET A 94 6.10 1.62 -12.91
CA MET A 94 6.38 2.17 -11.58
C MET A 94 5.21 3.02 -11.14
N ASP A 95 4.79 2.89 -9.88
CA ASP A 95 3.70 3.70 -9.30
C ASP A 95 4.02 4.12 -7.85
N GLY A 96 3.49 5.27 -7.45
CA GLY A 96 3.65 5.85 -6.13
C GLY A 96 2.31 6.22 -5.49
N THR A 97 1.91 5.50 -4.44
CA THR A 97 0.71 5.84 -3.65
C THR A 97 1.09 6.64 -2.39
N PHE A 98 0.53 7.84 -2.25
CA PHE A 98 0.88 8.77 -1.16
C PHE A 98 -0.15 8.85 -0.02
N LYS A 99 -1.43 8.56 -0.30
CA LYS A 99 -2.54 8.82 0.65
C LYS A 99 -2.78 7.71 1.67
N VAL A 100 -2.23 6.51 1.42
CA VAL A 100 -2.51 5.31 2.22
C VAL A 100 -1.19 4.61 2.55
N VAL A 101 -0.44 5.22 3.46
CA VAL A 101 0.85 4.72 3.94
C VAL A 101 0.88 4.76 5.47
N PRO A 102 1.64 3.86 6.14
CA PRO A 102 1.78 3.93 7.59
C PRO A 102 2.32 5.29 8.02
N GLN A 103 1.99 5.71 9.25
CA GLN A 103 2.27 7.07 9.77
C GLN A 103 3.71 7.56 9.56
N TRP A 104 4.69 6.65 9.52
CA TRP A 104 6.08 7.04 9.34
C TRP A 104 6.54 7.10 7.89
N TYR A 105 5.74 6.73 6.90
CA TYR A 105 6.13 6.73 5.51
C TYR A 105 5.36 7.81 4.76
N GLN A 106 5.97 8.33 3.70
CA GLN A 106 5.37 9.36 2.85
C GLN A 106 4.86 8.79 1.54
N GLN A 107 5.34 7.61 1.15
CA GLN A 107 5.00 6.99 -0.13
C GLN A 107 5.16 5.46 -0.04
N LEU A 108 4.20 4.75 -0.62
CA LEU A 108 4.36 3.36 -1.05
C LEU A 108 4.73 3.41 -2.53
N PHE A 109 5.97 3.08 -2.83
CA PHE A 109 6.48 3.01 -4.18
C PHE A 109 6.48 1.55 -4.65
N THR A 110 6.07 1.28 -5.87
CA THR A 110 5.94 -0.08 -6.41
C THR A 110 6.56 -0.21 -7.79
N ILE A 111 7.22 -1.35 -8.04
CA ILE A 111 7.71 -1.74 -9.36
C ILE A 111 6.88 -2.93 -9.83
N HIS A 112 6.40 -2.85 -11.06
CA HIS A 112 5.48 -3.81 -11.62
C HIS A 112 6.09 -4.51 -12.83
N ALA A 113 5.87 -5.82 -12.88
CA ALA A 113 6.14 -6.64 -14.05
C ALA A 113 4.87 -6.75 -14.91
N PHE A 114 5.05 -6.89 -16.22
CA PHE A 114 3.95 -7.18 -17.14
C PHE A 114 3.85 -8.69 -17.36
N VAL A 115 2.79 -9.32 -16.86
CA VAL A 115 2.59 -10.77 -16.93
C VAL A 115 1.21 -11.06 -17.51
N ALA A 116 1.16 -11.83 -18.59
CA ALA A 116 -0.10 -12.24 -19.25
C ALA A 116 -1.06 -11.07 -19.51
N GLY A 117 -0.55 -9.97 -20.04
CA GLY A 117 -1.36 -8.79 -20.37
C GLY A 117 -1.68 -7.88 -19.17
N LYS A 118 -1.18 -8.17 -17.97
CA LYS A 118 -1.52 -7.46 -16.73
C LYS A 118 -0.29 -6.88 -16.05
N LEU A 119 -0.47 -5.71 -15.44
CA LEU A 119 0.54 -5.08 -14.60
C LEU A 119 0.44 -5.66 -13.19
N VAL A 120 1.48 -6.34 -12.73
CA VAL A 120 1.52 -7.03 -11.43
C VAL A 120 2.66 -6.45 -10.59
N PRO A 121 2.38 -5.93 -9.37
CA PRO A 121 3.42 -5.44 -8.48
C PRO A 121 4.34 -6.57 -8.03
N ALA A 122 5.64 -6.38 -8.24
CA ALA A 122 6.69 -7.34 -7.92
C ALA A 122 7.57 -6.87 -6.75
N VAL A 123 7.78 -5.55 -6.64
CA VAL A 123 8.55 -4.91 -5.55
C VAL A 123 7.71 -3.84 -4.89
N TYR A 124 7.73 -3.80 -3.56
CA TYR A 124 7.06 -2.80 -2.74
C TYR A 124 8.08 -2.06 -1.88
N CYS A 125 8.02 -0.74 -1.85
CA CYS A 125 8.96 0.10 -1.13
C CYS A 125 8.21 1.09 -0.23
N LEU A 126 8.46 1.01 1.06
CA LEU A 126 7.99 2.02 2.01
C LEU A 126 9.07 3.10 2.13
N CYS A 127 8.72 4.30 1.65
CA CYS A 127 9.62 5.41 1.43
C CYS A 127 9.32 6.58 2.37
N THR A 128 10.36 7.24 2.88
CA THR A 128 10.24 8.37 3.82
C THR A 128 10.36 9.73 3.15
N GLY A 129 10.64 9.75 1.86
CA GLY A 129 10.72 10.91 0.98
C GLY A 129 10.14 10.56 -0.39
N LYS A 130 10.14 11.53 -1.30
CA LYS A 130 9.52 11.44 -2.64
C LYS A 130 10.48 11.81 -3.77
N ASP A 131 11.78 11.92 -3.49
CA ASP A 131 12.76 12.39 -4.47
C ASP A 131 13.10 11.33 -5.52
N ILE A 132 13.56 11.79 -6.69
CA ILE A 132 13.90 10.92 -7.83
C ILE A 132 15.10 10.02 -7.50
N GLY A 133 16.06 10.51 -6.70
CA GLY A 133 17.24 9.73 -6.32
C GLY A 133 16.88 8.49 -5.50
N LEU A 134 15.84 8.58 -4.66
CA LEU A 134 15.27 7.46 -3.94
C LEU A 134 14.73 6.37 -4.87
N ALA A 135 14.01 6.75 -5.93
CA ALA A 135 13.47 5.81 -6.89
C ALA A 135 14.60 5.09 -7.67
N GLN A 136 15.61 5.83 -8.12
CA GLN A 136 16.79 5.25 -8.80
C GLN A 136 17.54 4.27 -7.89
N MET A 137 17.78 4.65 -6.63
CA MET A 137 18.43 3.78 -5.65
C MET A 137 17.62 2.50 -5.41
N ILE A 138 16.29 2.61 -5.30
CA ILE A 138 15.40 1.45 -5.13
C ILE A 138 15.50 0.50 -6.33
N VAL A 139 15.42 1.02 -7.55
CA VAL A 139 15.55 0.19 -8.77
C VAL A 139 16.91 -0.51 -8.79
N TYR A 140 17.98 0.21 -8.47
CA TYR A 140 19.32 -0.37 -8.39
C TYR A 140 19.40 -1.51 -7.35
N GLN A 141 18.90 -1.28 -6.13
CA GLN A 141 18.94 -2.31 -5.08
C GLN A 141 18.02 -3.50 -5.35
N ALA A 142 16.89 -3.27 -6.03
CA ALA A 142 15.90 -4.31 -6.28
C ALA A 142 16.25 -5.19 -7.49
N VAL A 143 16.84 -4.62 -8.55
CA VAL A 143 17.03 -5.36 -9.83
C VAL A 143 18.49 -5.74 -10.10
N HIS A 144 19.46 -5.06 -9.49
CA HIS A 144 20.89 -5.30 -9.75
C HIS A 144 21.65 -5.97 -8.59
N ARG A 145 20.93 -6.66 -7.69
CA ARG A 145 21.51 -7.59 -6.71
C ARG A 145 21.20 -9.02 -7.10
#